data_AF-A0AAW3HBH3-F1
#
_entry.id   AF-A0AAW3HBH3-F1
#
_cell.length_a   1.000
_cell.length_b   1.000
_cell.length_c   1.000
_cell.angle_alpha   90.00
_cell.angle_beta   90.00
_cell.angle_gamma   90.00
#
_symmetry.space_group_name_H-M   'P 1'
#
loop_
_entity.id
_entity.type
_entity.pdbx_description
1 polymer ?
#
loop_
_entity_poly.entity_id
_entity_poly.type
_entity_poly.pdbx_seq_one_letter_code
_entity_poly.pdbx_strand_id
1 'polypeptide(L)'
;MQIKPIKTEQDYEAALRAVEPMFDNEPPADTPEGDFFEIMCVLINEYENKHFPVEAPDPIEAIKFRMEQQGLTVKDLEPAIGKSNRVYEVLNRKRNLTLPMIRKLHSMFGIPLKSLVGG
;
A
#
# COMPACT_ATOMS: atom_id res chain seq x y z
N MET A 1 -5.36 -17.17 -28.23
CA MET A 1 -5.42 -15.82 -27.59
C MET A 1 -4.16 -15.06 -27.99
N GLN A 2 -4.22 -13.74 -28.25
CA GLN A 2 -3.05 -12.99 -28.75
C GLN A 2 -2.46 -12.12 -27.63
N ILE A 3 -1.24 -12.42 -27.21
CA ILE A 3 -0.50 -11.64 -26.20
C ILE A 3 0.17 -10.45 -26.88
N LYS A 4 0.06 -9.27 -26.28
CA LYS A 4 0.68 -8.03 -26.77
C LYS A 4 1.22 -7.23 -25.58
N PRO A 5 2.32 -6.47 -25.76
CA PRO A 5 2.80 -5.56 -24.72
C PRO A 5 1.76 -4.50 -24.37
N ILE A 6 1.61 -4.20 -23.08
CA ILE A 6 0.75 -3.12 -22.58
C ILE A 6 1.56 -1.82 -22.59
N LYS A 7 1.19 -0.87 -23.46
CA LYS A 7 1.91 0.41 -23.63
C LYS A 7 1.06 1.63 -23.32
N THR A 8 -0.25 1.49 -23.46
CA THR A 8 -1.23 2.56 -23.28
C THR A 8 -2.28 2.14 -22.26
N GLU A 9 -3.00 3.13 -21.73
CA GLU A 9 -4.13 2.89 -20.84
C GLU A 9 -5.22 2.03 -21.50
N GLN A 10 -5.45 2.20 -22.81
CA GLN A 10 -6.37 1.34 -23.56
C GLN A 10 -5.92 -0.12 -23.62
N ASP A 11 -4.62 -0.38 -23.80
CA ASP A 11 -4.07 -1.74 -23.76
C ASP A 11 -4.27 -2.35 -22.36
N TYR A 12 -4.09 -1.54 -21.32
CA TYR A 12 -4.23 -1.93 -19.93
C TYR A 12 -5.68 -2.28 -19.58
N GLU A 13 -6.65 -1.44 -19.94
CA GLU A 13 -8.07 -1.74 -19.74
C GLU A 13 -8.54 -2.95 -20.55
N ALA A 14 -7.99 -3.15 -21.75
CA ALA A 14 -8.29 -4.34 -22.55
C ALA A 14 -7.70 -5.61 -21.91
N ALA A 15 -6.49 -5.52 -21.37
CA ALA A 15 -5.84 -6.59 -20.63
C ALA A 15 -6.64 -6.99 -19.38
N LEU A 16 -7.05 -6.01 -18.55
CA LEU A 16 -7.88 -6.24 -17.37
C LEU A 16 -9.19 -6.96 -17.74
N ARG A 17 -9.92 -6.46 -18.74
CA ARG A 17 -11.17 -7.09 -19.20
C ARG A 17 -10.98 -8.51 -19.74
N ALA A 18 -9.82 -8.82 -20.31
CA ALA A 18 -9.54 -10.15 -20.83
C ALA A 18 -9.31 -11.18 -19.72
N VAL A 19 -8.75 -10.77 -18.59
CA VAL A 19 -8.44 -11.66 -17.45
C VAL A 19 -9.49 -11.62 -16.33
N GLU A 20 -10.35 -10.61 -16.27
CA GLU A 20 -11.38 -10.44 -15.22
C GLU A 20 -12.22 -11.72 -15.00
N PRO A 21 -12.77 -12.40 -16.03
CA PRO A 21 -13.55 -13.63 -15.80
C PRO A 21 -12.71 -14.83 -15.32
N MET A 22 -11.39 -14.78 -15.54
CA MET A 22 -10.45 -15.82 -15.14
C MET A 22 -10.10 -15.73 -13.65
N PHE A 23 -10.34 -14.59 -12.98
CA PHE A 23 -10.20 -14.52 -11.52
C PHE A 23 -11.32 -15.26 -10.77
N ASP A 24 -12.54 -15.23 -11.32
CA ASP A 24 -13.66 -15.98 -10.76
C ASP A 24 -13.60 -17.48 -11.10
N ASN A 25 -13.00 -17.82 -12.24
CA ASN A 25 -12.85 -19.19 -12.74
C ASN A 25 -11.42 -19.40 -13.23
N GLU A 26 -10.50 -19.58 -12.28
CA GLU A 26 -9.08 -19.70 -12.57
C GLU A 26 -8.79 -20.91 -13.49
N PRO A 27 -8.18 -20.69 -14.66
CA PRO A 27 -7.82 -21.79 -15.54
C PRO A 27 -6.76 -22.68 -14.88
N PRO A 28 -6.78 -24.01 -15.13
CA PRO A 28 -5.77 -24.89 -14.58
C PRO A 28 -4.36 -24.50 -15.04
N ALA A 29 -3.38 -24.63 -14.15
CA ALA A 29 -1.98 -24.51 -14.49
C ALA A 29 -1.59 -25.49 -15.61
N ASP A 30 -0.55 -25.13 -16.37
CA ASP A 30 -0.02 -25.93 -17.49
C ASP A 30 -1.03 -26.16 -18.63
N THR A 31 -2.04 -25.28 -18.76
CA THR A 31 -2.95 -25.21 -19.91
C THR A 31 -2.68 -23.96 -20.74
N PRO A 32 -2.99 -23.94 -22.05
CA PRO A 32 -2.84 -22.73 -22.86
C PRO A 32 -3.56 -21.50 -22.29
N GLU A 33 -4.72 -21.73 -21.66
CA GLU A 33 -5.50 -20.71 -20.96
C GLU A 33 -4.81 -20.25 -19.67
N GLY A 34 -4.24 -21.18 -18.89
CA GLY A 34 -3.44 -20.89 -17.69
C GLY A 34 -2.18 -20.08 -18.01
N ASP A 35 -1.40 -20.51 -19.00
CA ASP A 35 -0.21 -19.82 -19.48
C ASP A 35 -0.55 -18.39 -19.94
N PHE A 36 -1.69 -18.24 -20.65
CA PHE A 36 -2.17 -16.93 -21.06
C PHE A 36 -2.50 -16.04 -19.86
N PHE A 37 -3.26 -16.56 -18.89
CA PHE A 37 -3.63 -15.83 -17.68
C PHE A 37 -2.40 -15.36 -16.89
N GLU A 38 -1.44 -16.26 -16.66
CA GLU A 38 -0.20 -15.96 -15.94
C GLU A 38 0.61 -14.86 -16.64
N ILE A 39 0.83 -14.99 -17.96
CA ILE A 39 1.58 -13.97 -18.73
C ILE A 39 0.84 -12.63 -18.70
N MET A 40 -0.48 -12.63 -18.82
CA MET A 40 -1.26 -11.39 -18.76
C MET A 40 -1.14 -10.71 -17.39
N CYS A 41 -1.22 -11.45 -16.30
CA CYS A 41 -0.99 -10.92 -14.95
C CYS A 41 0.39 -10.28 -14.80
N VAL A 42 1.44 -10.92 -15.34
CA VAL A 42 2.81 -10.35 -15.34
C VAL A 42 2.86 -9.03 -16.12
N LEU A 43 2.26 -8.96 -17.30
CA LEU A 43 2.24 -7.74 -18.13
C LEU A 43 1.45 -6.60 -17.47
N ILE A 44 0.31 -6.91 -16.86
CA ILE A 44 -0.52 -5.97 -16.10
C ILE A 44 0.30 -5.41 -14.93
N ASN A 45 0.90 -6.28 -14.11
CA ASN A 45 1.71 -5.87 -12.97
C ASN A 45 2.92 -5.00 -13.39
N GLU A 46 3.59 -5.31 -14.50
CA GLU A 46 4.69 -4.49 -15.01
C GLU A 46 4.22 -3.09 -15.47
N TYR A 47 3.01 -2.99 -16.05
CA TYR A 47 2.41 -1.71 -16.41
C TYR A 47 2.03 -0.92 -15.15
N GLU A 48 1.37 -1.56 -14.18
CA GLU A 48 0.95 -0.95 -12.91
C GLU A 48 2.16 -0.44 -12.12
N ASN A 49 3.24 -1.21 -11.99
CA ASN A 49 4.43 -0.76 -11.27
C ASN A 49 5.06 0.51 -11.86
N LYS A 50 4.88 0.76 -13.17
CA LYS A 50 5.39 1.95 -13.85
C LYS A 50 4.46 3.15 -13.76
N HIS A 51 3.15 2.92 -13.78
CA HIS A 51 2.14 3.99 -13.92
C HIS A 51 1.37 4.28 -12.64
N PHE A 52 1.23 3.27 -11.78
CA PHE A 52 0.53 3.30 -10.49
C PHE A 52 1.46 2.77 -9.39
N PRO A 53 2.61 3.44 -9.16
CA PRO A 53 3.51 3.01 -8.10
C PRO A 53 2.76 2.99 -6.77
N VAL A 54 2.92 1.91 -5.99
CA VAL A 54 2.37 1.83 -4.64
C VAL A 54 3.02 2.95 -3.83
N GLU A 55 2.27 4.02 -3.59
CA GLU A 55 2.75 5.14 -2.79
C GLU A 55 3.15 4.66 -1.40
N ALA A 56 4.23 5.24 -0.85
CA ALA A 56 4.59 4.97 0.53
C ALA A 56 3.37 5.28 1.42
N PRO A 57 3.04 4.41 2.40
CA PRO A 57 1.91 4.68 3.27
C PRO A 57 2.10 6.06 3.93
N ASP A 58 1.05 6.88 3.94
CA ASP A 58 1.07 8.13 4.70
C ASP A 58 1.40 7.78 6.17
N PRO A 59 2.50 8.32 6.74
CA PRO A 59 2.89 8.05 8.11
C PRO A 59 1.78 8.27 9.14
N ILE A 60 0.89 9.22 8.88
CA ILE A 60 -0.23 9.53 9.75
C ILE A 60 -1.32 8.46 9.66
N GLU A 61 -1.61 7.95 8.47
CA GLU A 61 -2.56 6.85 8.30
C GLU A 61 -2.00 5.56 8.90
N ALA A 62 -0.70 5.30 8.79
CA ALA A 62 -0.05 4.18 9.48
C ALA A 62 -0.18 4.25 11.01
N ILE A 63 -0.08 5.46 11.60
CA ILE A 63 -0.29 5.67 13.03
C ILE A 63 -1.75 5.43 13.40
N LYS A 64 -2.70 6.03 12.68
CA LYS A 64 -4.14 5.87 12.97
C LYS A 64 -4.58 4.42 12.84
N PHE A 65 -4.13 3.73 11.81
CA PHE A 65 -4.38 2.31 11.61
C PHE A 65 -3.85 1.47 12.77
N ARG A 66 -2.64 1.77 13.26
CA ARG A 66 -2.11 1.10 14.45
C ARG A 66 -2.94 1.41 15.70
N MET A 67 -3.39 2.65 15.85
CA MET A 67 -4.27 3.03 16.96
C MET A 67 -5.56 2.23 16.95
N GLU A 68 -6.20 2.09 15.78
CA GLU A 68 -7.42 1.30 15.63
C GLU A 68 -7.20 -0.18 15.97
N GLN A 69 -6.14 -0.79 15.42
CA GLN A 69 -5.83 -2.20 15.68
C GLN A 69 -5.59 -2.54 17.16
N GLN A 70 -4.99 -1.61 17.90
CA GLN A 70 -4.60 -1.81 19.29
C GLN A 70 -5.51 -1.10 20.29
N GLY A 71 -6.56 -0.42 19.82
CA GLY A 71 -7.44 0.42 20.66
C GLY A 71 -6.71 1.57 21.37
N LEU A 72 -5.64 2.10 20.77
CA LEU A 72 -4.85 3.18 21.37
C LEU A 72 -5.59 4.52 21.28
N THR A 73 -5.46 5.30 22.34
CA THR A 73 -5.92 6.67 22.40
C THR A 73 -4.80 7.65 22.12
N VAL A 74 -5.15 8.92 21.92
CA VAL A 74 -4.18 10.03 21.79
C VAL A 74 -3.24 10.11 22.99
N LYS A 75 -3.74 9.80 24.20
CA LYS A 75 -2.93 9.82 25.43
C LYS A 75 -1.84 8.74 25.40
N ASP A 76 -2.13 7.59 24.80
CA ASP A 76 -1.17 6.48 24.73
C ASP A 76 0.01 6.80 23.83
N LEU A 77 -0.14 7.72 22.86
CA LEU A 77 0.94 8.17 21.98
C LEU A 77 1.85 9.24 22.59
N GLU A 78 1.49 9.80 23.76
CA GLU A 78 2.27 10.88 24.38
C GLU A 78 3.74 10.54 24.67
N PRO A 79 4.09 9.31 25.12
CA PRO A 79 5.49 8.94 25.34
C PRO A 79 6.35 8.99 24.07
N ALA A 80 5.74 8.75 22.90
CA ALA A 80 6.41 8.75 21.61
C ALA A 80 6.48 10.14 20.97
N ILE A 81 5.37 10.89 21.01
CA ILE A 81 5.22 12.14 20.26
C ILE A 81 5.35 13.39 21.16
N GLY A 82 4.94 13.31 22.41
CA GLY A 82 4.82 14.42 23.37
C GLY A 82 3.37 14.67 23.78
N LYS A 83 3.09 15.74 24.54
CA LYS A 83 1.74 16.04 25.07
C LYS A 83 0.62 15.95 24.01
N SER A 84 -0.60 15.64 24.43
CA SER A 84 -1.80 15.47 23.58
C SER A 84 -1.96 16.53 22.48
N ASN A 85 -1.74 17.81 22.76
CA ASN A 85 -1.81 18.87 21.72
C ASN A 85 -0.87 18.59 20.55
N ARG A 86 0.35 18.14 20.83
CA ARG A 86 1.35 17.79 19.82
C ARG A 86 0.98 16.51 19.08
N VAL A 87 0.37 15.54 19.76
CA VAL A 87 -0.17 14.34 19.11
C VAL A 87 -1.26 14.73 18.10
N TYR A 88 -2.22 15.58 18.50
CA TYR A 88 -3.24 16.10 17.60
C TYR A 88 -2.65 16.91 16.44
N GLU A 89 -1.63 17.72 16.67
CA GLU A 89 -0.94 18.44 15.58
C GLU A 89 -0.35 17.46 14.55
N VAL A 90 0.28 16.38 15.01
CA VAL A 90 0.83 15.35 14.12
C VAL A 90 -0.28 14.59 13.39
N LEU A 91 -1.29 14.10 14.12
CA LEU A 91 -2.40 13.33 13.53
C LEU A 91 -3.24 14.15 12.53
N ASN A 92 -3.23 15.48 12.67
CA ASN A 92 -3.89 16.41 11.74
C ASN A 92 -2.92 17.01 10.70
N ARG A 93 -1.71 16.46 10.54
CA ARG A 93 -0.70 16.92 9.56
C ARG A 93 -0.27 18.39 9.71
N LYS A 94 -0.51 18.99 10.87
CA LYS A 94 -0.05 20.36 11.20
C LYS A 94 1.42 20.37 11.63
N ARG A 95 1.97 19.20 11.97
CA ARG A 95 3.36 19.03 12.38
C ARG A 95 3.92 17.72 11.83
N ASN A 96 5.10 17.79 11.23
CA ASN A 96 5.82 16.61 10.75
C ASN A 96 6.36 15.77 11.90
N LEU A 97 6.45 14.46 11.67
CA LEU A 97 7.17 13.55 12.55
C LEU A 97 8.66 13.89 12.56
N THR A 98 9.29 13.80 13.72
CA THR A 98 10.75 13.88 13.84
C THR A 98 11.36 12.49 13.93
N LEU A 99 12.63 12.34 13.57
CA LEU A 99 13.33 11.04 13.65
C LEU A 99 13.25 10.39 15.05
N PRO A 100 13.37 11.14 16.17
CA PRO A 100 13.11 10.60 17.50
C PRO A 100 11.69 10.05 17.69
N MET A 101 10.66 10.74 17.17
CA MET A 101 9.28 10.25 17.24
C MET A 101 9.11 8.97 16.46
N ILE A 102 9.64 8.92 15.23
CA ILE A 102 9.57 7.74 14.35
C ILE A 102 10.18 6.52 15.05
N ARG A 103 11.36 6.67 15.64
CA ARG A 103 12.02 5.59 16.39
C ARG A 103 11.18 5.11 17.57
N LYS A 104 10.59 6.02 18.33
CA LYS A 104 9.72 5.66 19.46
C LYS A 104 8.42 5.02 19.02
N LEU A 105 7.78 5.54 17.97
CA LEU A 105 6.55 4.97 17.40
C LEU A 105 6.79 3.53 16.93
N HIS A 106 7.93 3.29 16.30
CA HIS A 106 8.35 1.94 15.93
C HIS A 106 8.59 1.05 17.14
N SER A 107 9.42 1.47 18.10
CA SER A 107 9.82 0.62 19.23
C SER A 107 8.69 0.38 20.22
N MET A 108 7.77 1.33 20.40
CA MET A 108 6.70 1.25 21.41
C MET A 108 5.41 0.64 20.86
N PHE A 109 5.05 0.90 19.60
CA PHE A 109 3.77 0.48 19.03
C PHE A 109 3.92 -0.49 17.85
N GLY A 110 5.14 -0.87 17.50
CA GLY A 110 5.42 -1.83 16.43
C GLY A 110 5.05 -1.32 15.03
N ILE A 111 4.99 0.00 14.83
CA ILE A 111 4.71 0.57 13.51
C ILE A 111 5.98 0.41 12.64
N PRO A 112 5.92 -0.25 11.47
CA PRO A 112 7.10 -0.43 10.63
C PRO A 112 7.74 0.91 10.25
N LEU A 113 9.09 0.99 10.31
CA LEU A 113 9.81 2.21 9.97
C LEU A 113 9.51 2.69 8.54
N LYS A 114 9.39 1.76 7.60
CA LYS A 114 9.03 2.06 6.19
C LYS A 114 7.70 2.81 6.09
N SER A 115 6.75 2.52 6.98
CA SER A 115 5.45 3.17 7.01
C SER A 115 5.48 4.54 7.70
N LEU A 116 6.55 4.91 8.41
CA LEU A 116 6.66 6.17 9.15
C LEU A 116 7.59 7.20 8.50
N VAL A 117 8.46 6.75 7.60
CA VAL A 117 9.48 7.59 6.99
C VAL A 117 8.99 8.29 5.73
N GLY A 118 7.89 7.82 5.11
CA GLY A 118 7.15 8.47 4.00
C GLY A 118 8.02 9.02 2.87
N GLY A 119 7.95 8.40 1.68
CA GLY A 119 8.72 8.74 0.46
C GLY A 119 9.36 10.14 0.38
#